data_AF-A0A381EIR0-F1
#
_entry.id   AF-A0A381EIR0-F1
#
_cell.length_a   1.000
_cell.length_b   1.000
_cell.length_c   1.000
_cell.angle_alpha   90.00
_cell.angle_beta   90.00
_cell.angle_gamma   90.00
#
_symmetry.space_group_name_H-M   'P 1'
#
loop_
_entity.id
_entity.type
_entity.pdbx_description
1 polymer ?
#
loop_
_entity_poly.entity_id
_entity_poly.type
_entity_poly.pdbx_seq_one_letter_code
_entity_poly.pdbx_strand_id
1 'polypeptide(L)' 'MSEEQKEQFIRLTHFLGEVLGVQYEVVFHIIEKDGARIAAIANNHISGRTLNSPLTAFASELIQKKDI' A
#
# COMPACT_ATOMS: atom_id res chain seq x y z
N MET A 1 -10.88 0.82 -13.58
CA MET A 1 -9.76 -0.10 -13.88
C MET A 1 -10.33 -1.50 -14.05
N SER A 2 -9.90 -2.26 -15.06
CA SER A 2 -10.38 -3.64 -15.25
C SER A 2 -9.79 -4.58 -14.18
N GLU A 3 -10.40 -5.76 -14.00
CA GLU A 3 -9.88 -6.78 -13.09
C GLU A 3 -8.50 -7.30 -13.54
N GLU A 4 -8.26 -7.40 -14.85
CA GLU A 4 -6.96 -7.79 -15.39
C GLU A 4 -5.86 -6.77 -15.02
N GLN A 5 -6.17 -5.47 -15.13
CA GLN A 5 -5.25 -4.42 -14.71
C GLN A 5 -4.99 -4.47 -13.21
N LYS A 6 -6.01 -4.77 -12.37
CA LYS A 6 -5.83 -4.92 -10.91
C LYS A 6 -4.84 -6.02 -10.58
N GLU A 7 -5.00 -7.18 -11.22
CA GLU A 7 -4.11 -8.32 -11.04
C GLU A 7 -2.67 -8.00 -11.43
N GLN A 8 -2.46 -7.26 -12.52
CA GLN A 8 -1.11 -6.81 -12.93
C GLN A 8 -0.47 -5.89 -11.87
N PHE A 9 -1.21 -4.94 -11.30
CA PHE A 9 -0.70 -4.06 -10.25
C PHE A 9 -0.44 -4.80 -8.92
N ILE A 10 -1.25 -5.81 -8.59
CA ILE A 10 -0.98 -6.70 -7.45
C ILE A 10 0.36 -7.40 -7.64
N ARG A 11 0.58 -8.04 -8.80
CA ARG A 11 1.85 -8.69 -9.12
C ARG A 11 3.03 -7.73 -9.10
N LEU A 12 2.86 -6.54 -9.68
CA LEU A 12 3.87 -5.50 -9.66
C LEU A 12 4.23 -5.07 -8.24
N THR A 13 3.25 -4.96 -7.34
CA THR A 13 3.48 -4.59 -5.93
C THR A 13 4.39 -5.60 -5.24
N HIS A 14 4.13 -6.90 -5.42
CA HIS A 14 4.97 -7.95 -4.85
C HIS A 14 6.36 -7.98 -5.49
N PHE A 15 6.43 -7.88 -6.82
CA PHE A 15 7.71 -7.81 -7.54
C PHE A 15 8.58 -6.65 -7.04
N LEU A 16 8.02 -5.45 -6.90
CA LEU A 16 8.77 -4.30 -6.38
C LEU A 16 9.20 -4.51 -4.92
N GLY A 17 8.37 -5.14 -4.10
CA GLY A 17 8.73 -5.50 -2.73
C GLY A 17 9.95 -6.43 -2.65
N GLU A 18 10.07 -7.37 -3.59
CA GLU A 18 11.23 -8.25 -3.70
C GLU A 18 12.48 -7.50 -4.24
N VAL A 19 12.32 -6.74 -5.32
CA VAL A 19 13.42 -6.02 -5.98
C VAL A 19 14.05 -4.94 -5.10
N LEU A 20 13.21 -4.17 -4.39
CA LEU A 20 13.68 -3.13 -3.48
C LEU A 20 14.19 -3.72 -2.15
N GLY A 21 13.76 -4.93 -1.83
CA GLY A 21 14.11 -5.65 -0.61
C GLY A 21 13.34 -5.16 0.62
N VAL A 22 13.59 -5.83 1.74
CA VAL A 22 12.83 -5.70 3.00
C VAL A 22 12.85 -4.30 3.63
N GLN A 23 13.71 -3.40 3.16
CA GLN A 23 13.78 -2.01 3.66
C GLN A 23 12.74 -1.08 3.02
N TYR A 24 11.99 -1.54 2.03
CA TYR A 24 10.97 -0.75 1.34
C TYR A 24 9.61 -1.43 1.42
N GLU A 25 8.59 -0.65 1.78
CA GLU A 25 7.20 -1.08 1.76
C GLU A 25 6.53 -0.55 0.50
N VAL A 26 5.87 -1.44 -0.23
CA VAL A 26 5.14 -1.09 -1.45
C VAL A 26 3.67 -1.35 -1.22
N VAL A 27 2.83 -0.34 -1.43
CA VAL A 27 1.40 -0.42 -1.17
C VAL A 27 0.61 0.01 -2.39
N PHE A 28 -0.25 -0.88 -2.88
CA PHE A 28 -1.17 -0.58 -3.95
C PHE A 28 -2.56 -0.27 -3.41
N HIS A 29 -2.98 0.98 -3.58
CA HIS A 29 -4.29 1.47 -3.19
C HIS A 29 -5.23 1.55 -4.38
N ILE A 30 -6.48 1.13 -4.17
CA ILE A 30 -7.59 1.37 -5.09
C ILE A 30 -8.47 2.45 -4.48
N ILE A 31 -8.71 3.52 -5.23
CA ILE A 31 -9.57 4.65 -4.85
C ILE A 31 -10.83 4.59 -5.71
N GLU A 32 -11.97 4.42 -5.07
CA GLU A 32 -13.31 4.40 -5.66
C GLU A 32 -14.18 5.47 -4.97
N LYS A 33 -15.42 5.68 -5.45
CA LYS A 33 -16.29 6.76 -4.93
C LYS A 33 -16.66 6.62 -3.46
N ASP A 34 -16.70 5.38 -2.99
CA ASP A 34 -17.08 4.91 -1.67
C ASP A 34 -15.89 4.78 -0.70
N GLY A 35 -14.66 4.99 -1.18
CA GLY A 35 -13.48 5.09 -0.33
C GLY A 35 -12.20 4.60 -1.00
N ALA A 36 -11.15 4.45 -0.19
CA ALA A 36 -9.89 3.89 -0.60
C ALA A 36 -9.58 2.62 0.20
N ARG A 37 -9.08 1.60 -0.49
CA ARG A 37 -8.67 0.33 0.12
C ARG A 37 -7.30 -0.11 -0.37
N ILE A 38 -6.60 -0.89 0.46
CA ILE A 38 -5.35 -1.54 0.06
C ILE A 38 -5.70 -2.81 -0.71
N ALA A 39 -5.22 -2.91 -1.94
CA ALA A 39 -5.41 -4.08 -2.80
C ALA A 39 -4.22 -5.06 -2.75
N ALA A 40 -3.01 -4.55 -2.51
CA ALA A 40 -1.83 -5.35 -2.23
C ALA A 40 -0.85 -4.56 -1.36
N ILE A 41 -0.08 -5.28 -0.56
CA ILE A 41 1.00 -4.72 0.26
C ILE A 41 2.16 -5.71 0.34
N ALA A 42 3.38 -5.22 0.14
CA ALA A 42 4.61 -5.97 0.29
C ALA A 42 5.49 -5.33 1.37
N ASN A 43 6.18 -6.16 2.16
CA ASN A 43 7.02 -5.75 3.28
C ASN A 43 6.28 -4.92 4.35
N ASN A 44 5.06 -5.33 4.65
CA ASN A 44 4.16 -4.62 5.57
C ASN A 44 4.65 -4.54 7.03
N HIS A 45 5.76 -5.18 7.38
CA HIS A 45 6.39 -5.10 8.69
C HIS A 45 6.98 -3.72 8.98
N ILE A 46 7.21 -2.89 7.95
CA ILE A 46 7.74 -1.53 8.10
C ILE A 46 6.71 -0.60 8.74
N SER A 47 5.45 -0.66 8.29
CA SER A 47 4.36 0.14 8.86
C SER A 47 3.44 -0.65 9.80
N GLY A 48 3.46 -1.98 9.76
CA GLY A 48 2.47 -2.84 10.43
C GLY A 48 1.11 -2.87 9.76
N ARG A 49 0.94 -2.23 8.59
CA ARG A 49 -0.35 -2.20 7.87
C ARG A 49 -0.78 -3.57 7.37
N THR A 50 -2.08 -3.73 7.21
CA THR A 50 -2.73 -4.90 6.63
C THR A 50 -3.70 -4.46 5.54
N LEU A 51 -4.27 -5.39 4.78
CA LEU A 51 -5.26 -5.07 3.74
C LEU A 51 -6.49 -4.30 4.27
N ASN A 52 -6.78 -4.45 5.58
CA ASN A 52 -7.90 -3.79 6.26
C ASN A 52 -7.50 -2.43 6.88
N SER A 53 -6.23 -2.02 6.75
CA SER A 53 -5.78 -0.76 7.34
C SER A 53 -6.39 0.43 6.60
N PRO A 54 -6.96 1.41 7.32
CA PRO A 54 -7.58 2.56 6.70
C PRO A 54 -6.51 3.49 6.11
N LEU A 55 -6.79 4.10 4.95
CA LEU A 55 -5.88 5.06 4.33
C LEU A 55 -5.58 6.26 5.27
N THR A 56 -6.54 6.63 6.11
CA THR A 56 -6.40 7.72 7.09
C THR A 56 -5.32 7.46 8.13
N ALA A 57 -5.02 6.19 8.48
CA ALA A 57 -3.92 5.87 9.38
C ALA A 57 -2.57 6.26 8.75
N PHE A 58 -2.37 5.94 7.47
CA PHE A 58 -1.17 6.33 6.73
C PHE A 58 -1.04 7.85 6.57
N ALA A 59 -2.13 8.54 6.24
CA ALA A 59 -2.12 10.00 6.16
C ALA A 59 -1.75 10.65 7.50
N SER A 60 -2.25 10.09 8.61
CA SER A 60 -1.93 10.57 9.97
C SER A 60 -0.45 10.35 10.31
N GLU A 61 0.13 9.20 9.98
CA GLU A 61 1.56 8.93 10.17
C GLU A 61 2.45 9.89 9.36
N LEU A 62 2.08 10.18 8.12
CA LEU A 62 2.83 11.12 7.27
C LEU A 62 2.83 12.53 7.85
N ILE A 63 1.72 12.98 8.45
CA ILE A 63 1.62 14.28 9.12
C ILE A 63 2.53 14.28 10.35
N GLN A 64 2.41 13.27 11.23
CA GLN A 64 3.20 13.19 12.46
C GLN A 64 4.71 13.12 12.20
N LYS A 65 5.15 12.39 11.17
CA LYS A 65 6.58 12.30 10.80
C LYS A 65 7.14 13.61 10.22
N LYS A 66 6.28 14.54 9.79
CA LYS A 66 6.68 15.80 9.17
C LYS A 66 6.89 16.93 10.17
N ASP A 67 6.40 16.76 11.40
CA ASP A 67 6.53 17.72 12.51
C ASP A 67 7.72 17.42 13.44
N ILE A 68 8.70 16.63 12.97
CA ILE A 68 9.96 16.30 13.67
C ILE A 68 11.16 16.77 12.84
#